data_AF-A0A168S3E8-F1
#
_entry.id   AF-A0A168S3E8-F1
#
_cell.length_a   1.000
_cell.length_b   1.000
_cell.length_c   1.000
_cell.angle_alpha   90.00
_cell.angle_beta   90.00
_cell.angle_gamma   90.00
#
_symmetry.space_group_name_H-M   'P 1'
#
loop_
_entity.id
_entity.type
_entity.pdbx_description
1 polymer ?
#
loop_
_entity_poly.entity_id
_entity_poly.type
_entity_poly.pdbx_seq_one_letter_code
_entity_poly.pdbx_strand_id
1 'polypeptide(L)'
;MLDIKIRAGKSQDSLQPVSPFEPFVIDGPFFKGTFDIRIKGLNSPQYFLDNPNHTFCLHFHGQFFTDHTRHNKDGQGMSGKEALAVFEQLLEPPSPTTADDILFGNQFDSSLDLPMGFGMLKKFAQWWDPGLEIHLDEERPYAYSPLVVSLNRLRIIGLDEDGDDAEEDLACDPSAETTLFQ
;
A
#
# COMPACT_ATOMS: atom_id res chain seq x y z
N MET A 1 22.17 7.67 -12.90
CA MET A 1 20.80 8.18 -12.67
C MET A 1 20.02 7.00 -12.11
N LEU A 2 19.48 7.10 -10.89
CA LEU A 2 18.63 6.03 -10.34
C LEU A 2 17.32 6.03 -11.12
N ASP A 3 17.03 4.91 -11.78
CA ASP A 3 15.76 4.68 -12.46
C ASP A 3 14.83 3.96 -11.47
N ILE A 4 13.89 4.71 -10.87
CA ILE A 4 12.91 4.16 -9.93
C ILE A 4 11.82 3.49 -10.76
N LYS A 5 11.78 2.16 -10.74
CA LYS A 5 10.72 1.37 -11.36
C LYS A 5 9.72 0.94 -10.31
N ILE A 6 8.49 1.40 -10.45
CA ILE A 6 7.39 0.98 -9.60
C ILE A 6 6.71 -0.22 -10.27
N ARG A 7 6.39 -1.26 -9.52
CA ARG A 7 5.62 -2.40 -10.01
C ARG A 7 4.46 -2.74 -9.07
N ALA A 8 3.36 -3.19 -9.63
CA ALA A 8 2.19 -3.69 -8.90
C ALA A 8 1.64 -4.95 -9.57
N GLY A 9 1.02 -5.84 -8.79
CA GLY A 9 0.53 -7.13 -9.27
C GLY A 9 -0.22 -7.88 -8.17
N LYS A 10 -0.85 -9.01 -8.53
CA LYS A 10 -1.61 -9.85 -7.59
C LYS A 10 -0.72 -10.85 -6.83
N SER A 11 0.55 -10.94 -7.23
CA SER A 11 1.59 -11.79 -6.66
C SER A 11 2.97 -11.28 -7.08
N GLN A 12 4.03 -11.70 -6.40
CA GLN A 12 5.42 -11.34 -6.74
C GLN A 12 5.76 -11.67 -8.20
N ASP A 13 5.33 -12.82 -8.71
CA ASP A 13 5.59 -13.26 -10.09
C ASP A 13 4.79 -12.50 -11.15
N SER A 14 3.72 -11.81 -10.75
CA SER A 14 2.82 -11.07 -11.66
C SER A 14 3.04 -9.56 -11.64
N LEU A 15 4.05 -9.06 -10.94
CA LEU A 15 4.38 -7.63 -10.85
C LEU A 15 4.64 -7.02 -12.24
N GLN A 16 3.84 -6.02 -12.61
CA GLN A 16 4.00 -5.25 -13.85
C GLN A 16 4.46 -3.84 -13.55
N PRO A 17 5.30 -3.21 -14.41
CA PRO A 17 5.63 -1.80 -14.29
C PRO A 17 4.38 -0.91 -14.28
N VAL A 18 4.35 0.08 -13.40
CA VAL A 18 3.27 1.07 -13.32
C VAL A 18 3.83 2.48 -13.44
N SER A 19 3.06 3.36 -14.07
CA SER A 19 3.40 4.78 -14.17
C SER A 19 3.11 5.47 -12.84
N PRO A 20 4.02 6.30 -12.30
CA PRO A 20 3.69 7.15 -11.15
C PRO A 20 2.71 8.27 -11.51
N PHE A 21 2.48 8.55 -12.80
CA PHE A 21 1.63 9.66 -13.23
C PHE A 21 0.17 9.25 -13.47
N GLU A 22 -0.13 7.96 -13.48
CA GLU A 22 -1.46 7.43 -13.76
C GLU A 22 -1.85 6.40 -12.68
N PRO A 23 -3.08 6.46 -12.15
CA PRO A 23 -3.55 5.45 -11.21
C PRO A 23 -3.56 4.05 -11.83
N PHE A 24 -3.07 3.06 -11.09
CA PHE A 24 -3.09 1.65 -11.45
C PHE A 24 -4.42 1.02 -11.04
N VAL A 25 -5.17 0.48 -12.00
CA VAL A 25 -6.47 -0.15 -11.74
C VAL A 25 -6.26 -1.57 -11.19
N ILE A 26 -6.91 -1.85 -10.06
CA ILE A 26 -6.98 -3.19 -9.47
C ILE A 26 -8.41 -3.68 -9.57
N ASP A 27 -8.61 -4.77 -10.31
CA ASP A 27 -9.87 -5.52 -10.35
C ASP A 27 -9.61 -6.92 -9.80
N GLY A 28 -9.86 -7.07 -8.50
CA GLY A 28 -9.59 -8.26 -7.72
C GLY A 28 -10.83 -8.76 -6.98
N PRO A 29 -10.78 -10.01 -6.49
CA PRO A 29 -11.90 -10.62 -5.78
C PRO A 29 -12.24 -9.93 -4.44
N PHE A 30 -11.28 -9.21 -3.85
CA PHE A 30 -11.38 -8.57 -2.53
C PHE A 30 -11.26 -7.05 -2.56
N PHE A 31 -10.86 -6.50 -3.71
CA PHE A 31 -10.71 -5.06 -3.89
C PHE A 31 -10.92 -4.71 -5.35
N LYS A 32 -11.75 -3.70 -5.59
CA LYS A 32 -11.89 -3.06 -6.90
C LYS A 32 -11.69 -1.57 -6.75
N GLY A 33 -10.72 -1.03 -7.46
CA GLY A 33 -10.37 0.36 -7.34
C GLY A 33 -9.13 0.72 -8.13
N THR A 34 -8.51 1.79 -7.69
CA THR A 34 -7.27 2.33 -8.22
C THR A 34 -6.27 2.53 -7.10
N PHE A 35 -5.01 2.44 -7.47
CA PHE A 35 -3.87 2.66 -6.60
C PHE A 35 -2.98 3.70 -7.27
N ASP A 36 -2.70 4.81 -6.60
CA ASP A 36 -1.73 5.81 -7.04
C ASP A 36 -0.62 6.00 -6.03
N ILE A 37 0.51 6.46 -6.54
CA ILE A 37 1.72 6.69 -5.75
C ILE A 37 2.14 8.11 -5.98
N ARG A 38 2.38 8.84 -4.90
CA ARG A 38 2.93 10.20 -4.91
C ARG A 38 4.35 10.14 -4.37
N ILE A 39 5.29 10.75 -5.05
CA ILE A 39 6.72 10.75 -4.73
C ILE A 39 7.19 12.21 -4.76
N LYS A 40 7.80 12.65 -3.67
CA LYS A 40 8.27 14.02 -3.52
C LYS A 40 9.27 14.38 -4.61
N GLY A 41 9.02 15.48 -5.30
CA GLY A 41 9.85 15.96 -6.40
C GLY A 41 9.62 15.25 -7.73
N LEU A 42 8.71 14.28 -7.81
CA LEU A 42 8.32 13.60 -9.06
C LEU A 42 6.91 13.98 -9.50
N ASN A 43 5.92 13.78 -8.63
CA ASN A 43 4.51 14.06 -8.89
C ASN A 43 3.84 14.65 -7.63
N SER A 44 2.72 15.35 -7.83
CA SER A 44 1.92 15.96 -6.75
C SER A 44 2.69 16.96 -5.86
N PRO A 45 3.34 18.01 -6.42
CA PRO A 45 4.15 18.96 -5.66
C PRO A 45 3.36 19.66 -4.55
N GLN A 46 2.08 19.98 -4.79
CA GLN A 46 1.23 20.65 -3.81
C GLN A 46 1.06 19.80 -2.53
N TYR A 47 0.80 18.50 -2.67
CA TYR A 47 0.65 17.60 -1.53
C TYR A 47 1.88 17.63 -0.59
N PHE A 48 3.09 17.67 -1.15
CA PHE A 48 4.33 17.71 -0.36
C PHE A 48 4.70 19.11 0.15
N LEU A 49 4.07 20.17 -0.36
CA LEU A 49 4.13 21.50 0.28
C LEU A 49 3.31 21.49 1.57
N ASP A 50 2.11 20.89 1.52
CA ASP A 50 1.21 20.79 2.66
C ASP A 50 1.69 19.73 3.67
N ASN A 51 2.43 18.72 3.19
CA ASN A 51 3.00 17.63 3.99
C ASN A 51 4.53 17.56 3.82
N PRO A 52 5.29 18.53 4.38
CA PRO A 52 6.72 18.68 4.10
C PRO A 52 7.57 17.49 4.57
N ASN A 53 7.09 16.74 5.57
CA ASN A 53 7.79 15.59 6.15
C ASN A 53 7.51 14.27 5.41
N HIS A 54 6.67 14.28 4.38
CA HIS A 54 6.35 13.07 3.61
C HIS A 54 7.37 12.93 2.46
N THR A 55 7.83 11.71 2.20
CA THR A 55 8.76 11.39 1.10
C THR A 55 8.05 10.71 -0.05
N PHE A 56 7.14 9.79 0.25
CA PHE A 56 6.18 9.24 -0.68
C PHE A 56 4.87 8.93 0.03
N CYS A 57 3.83 8.72 -0.76
CA CYS A 57 2.50 8.40 -0.30
C CYS A 57 1.86 7.37 -1.23
N LEU A 58 1.21 6.35 -0.66
CA LEU A 58 0.43 5.37 -1.39
C LEU A 58 -1.05 5.63 -1.12
N HIS A 59 -1.82 5.84 -2.19
CA HIS A 59 -3.25 6.12 -2.14
C HIS A 59 -4.00 4.98 -2.80
N PHE A 60 -4.94 4.39 -2.07
CA PHE A 60 -5.85 3.37 -2.58
C PHE A 60 -7.25 3.96 -2.62
N HIS A 61 -7.82 4.11 -3.81
CA HIS A 61 -9.17 4.58 -4.02
C HIS A 61 -10.04 3.43 -4.52
N GLY A 62 -11.05 3.01 -3.76
CA GLY A 62 -11.88 1.90 -4.22
C GLY A 62 -12.79 1.31 -3.17
N GLN A 63 -13.27 0.12 -3.49
CA GLN A 63 -14.17 -0.65 -2.67
C GLN A 63 -13.51 -1.97 -2.32
N PHE A 64 -13.43 -2.27 -1.02
CA PHE A 64 -13.09 -3.61 -0.57
C PHE A 64 -14.35 -4.48 -0.56
N PHE A 65 -14.18 -5.78 -0.81
CA PHE A 65 -15.29 -6.74 -0.80
C PHE A 65 -15.12 -7.74 0.32
N THR A 66 -16.23 -8.05 0.99
CA THR A 66 -16.37 -9.17 1.90
C THR A 66 -17.37 -10.18 1.32
N ASP A 67 -17.35 -11.42 1.79
CA ASP A 67 -18.35 -12.42 1.39
C ASP A 67 -19.80 -11.95 1.65
N HIS A 68 -20.00 -11.05 2.62
CA HIS A 68 -21.32 -10.47 2.94
C HIS A 68 -21.76 -9.31 2.02
N THR A 69 -20.82 -8.59 1.40
CA THR A 69 -21.12 -7.42 0.54
C THR A 69 -21.24 -7.76 -0.94
N ARG A 70 -20.83 -8.98 -1.35
CA ARG A 70 -20.97 -9.49 -2.74
C ARG A 70 -22.39 -9.43 -3.31
N HIS A 71 -23.40 -9.32 -2.46
CA HIS A 71 -24.81 -9.28 -2.87
C HIS A 71 -25.40 -7.88 -3.03
N ASN A 72 -24.70 -6.80 -2.65
CA ASN A 72 -25.24 -5.46 -2.81
C ASN A 72 -24.96 -4.96 -4.25
N LYS A 73 -26.00 -5.02 -5.10
CA LYS A 73 -25.92 -4.68 -6.53
C LYS A 73 -25.91 -3.18 -6.81
N ASP A 74 -26.02 -2.34 -5.79
CA ASP A 74 -26.41 -0.94 -5.95
C ASP A 74 -25.23 0.04 -5.91
N GLY A 75 -23.98 -0.45 -5.88
CA GLY A 75 -22.80 0.42 -6.00
C GLY A 75 -22.59 1.39 -4.84
N GLN A 76 -23.30 1.21 -3.71
CA GLN A 76 -23.04 1.92 -2.47
C GLN A 76 -21.60 1.65 -2.03
N GLY A 77 -20.79 2.70 -1.96
CA GLY A 77 -19.46 2.63 -1.39
C GLY A 77 -19.52 2.35 0.11
N MET A 78 -18.43 1.83 0.66
CA MET A 78 -18.35 1.50 2.07
C MET A 78 -18.18 2.77 2.90
N SER A 79 -18.92 2.88 4.00
CA SER A 79 -18.67 3.87 5.04
C SER A 79 -17.32 3.62 5.71
N GLY A 80 -16.77 4.65 6.38
CA GLY A 80 -15.44 4.55 7.01
C GLY A 80 -15.37 3.49 8.10
N LYS A 81 -16.50 3.24 8.77
CA LYS A 81 -16.65 2.18 9.76
C LYS A 81 -16.61 0.79 9.13
N GLU A 82 -17.19 0.64 7.94
CA GLU A 82 -17.15 -0.64 7.22
C GLU A 82 -15.78 -0.88 6.59
N ALA A 83 -15.11 0.16 6.08
CA ALA A 83 -13.73 0.07 5.60
C ALA A 83 -12.76 -0.30 6.72
N LEU A 84 -12.93 0.27 7.92
CA LEU A 84 -12.18 -0.14 9.11
C LEU A 84 -12.50 -1.59 9.49
N ALA A 85 -13.77 -2.00 9.47
CA ALA A 85 -14.16 -3.39 9.76
C ALA A 85 -13.57 -4.38 8.75
N VAL A 86 -13.43 -4.00 7.47
CA VAL A 86 -12.72 -4.84 6.49
C VAL A 86 -11.23 -4.89 6.77
N PHE A 87 -10.61 -3.76 7.11
CA PHE A 87 -9.21 -3.77 7.50
C PHE A 87 -8.98 -4.62 8.75
N GLU A 88 -9.85 -4.51 9.76
CA GLU A 88 -9.86 -5.37 10.95
C GLU A 88 -10.10 -6.84 10.57
N GLN A 89 -10.98 -7.15 9.62
CA GLN A 89 -11.18 -8.51 9.12
C GLN A 89 -9.96 -9.05 8.34
N LEU A 90 -9.22 -8.20 7.63
CA LEU A 90 -7.92 -8.56 7.05
C LEU A 90 -6.90 -8.86 8.15
N LEU A 91 -7.00 -8.21 9.32
CA LEU A 91 -6.14 -8.47 10.47
C LEU A 91 -6.58 -9.71 11.28
N GLU A 92 -7.82 -10.16 11.15
CA GLU A 92 -8.37 -11.32 11.86
C GLU A 92 -8.35 -12.61 11.03
N PRO A 93 -7.89 -13.75 11.58
CA PRO A 93 -8.14 -15.06 10.99
C PRO A 93 -9.63 -15.45 11.17
N PRO A 94 -10.33 -16.05 10.18
CA PRO A 94 -9.82 -16.83 9.04
C PRO A 94 -10.19 -16.21 7.67
N SER A 95 -9.83 -14.95 7.42
CA SER A 95 -9.96 -14.38 6.08
C SER A 95 -9.08 -15.15 5.08
N PRO A 96 -9.56 -15.40 3.84
CA PRO A 96 -8.76 -16.09 2.80
C PRO A 96 -7.59 -15.25 2.28
N THR A 97 -7.55 -13.97 2.64
CA THR A 97 -6.45 -13.04 2.41
C THR A 97 -6.35 -12.16 3.64
N THR A 98 -5.21 -12.15 4.32
CA THR A 98 -4.96 -11.33 5.51
C THR A 98 -4.16 -10.07 5.14
N ALA A 99 -4.03 -9.13 6.09
CA ALA A 99 -3.17 -7.96 5.93
C ALA A 99 -1.69 -8.35 5.71
N ASP A 100 -1.29 -9.56 6.14
CA ASP A 100 0.04 -10.10 5.92
C ASP A 100 0.30 -10.46 4.44
N ASP A 101 -0.76 -10.73 3.67
CA ASP A 101 -0.66 -11.09 2.26
C ASP A 101 -0.41 -9.88 1.35
N ILE A 102 -0.54 -8.66 1.87
CA ILE A 102 -0.23 -7.42 1.13
C ILE A 102 1.24 -7.08 1.38
N LEU A 103 2.09 -7.35 0.40
CA LEU A 103 3.54 -7.14 0.53
C LEU A 103 3.99 -5.77 -0.01
N PHE A 104 4.86 -5.10 0.74
CA PHE A 104 5.55 -3.89 0.35
C PHE A 104 7.06 -4.08 0.41
N GLY A 105 7.79 -3.52 -0.56
CA GLY A 105 9.25 -3.51 -0.51
C GLY A 105 9.92 -3.41 -1.86
N ASN A 106 11.16 -3.91 -1.93
CA ASN A 106 12.05 -3.74 -3.08
C ASN A 106 12.37 -5.08 -3.73
N GLN A 107 12.31 -5.12 -5.06
CA GLN A 107 12.82 -6.20 -5.91
C GLN A 107 14.02 -5.67 -6.69
N PHE A 108 15.12 -6.41 -6.67
CA PHE A 108 16.29 -6.11 -7.48
C PHE A 108 16.23 -6.90 -8.80
N ASP A 109 16.70 -6.27 -9.89
CA ASP A 109 16.68 -6.87 -11.23
C ASP A 109 17.76 -7.98 -11.40
N SER A 110 18.77 -8.03 -10.53
CA SER A 110 19.86 -9.03 -10.55
C SER A 110 20.43 -9.28 -9.15
N SER A 111 21.18 -10.39 -9.01
CA SER A 111 21.95 -10.71 -7.80
C SER A 111 22.85 -9.55 -7.36
N LEU A 112 23.03 -9.43 -6.04
CA LEU A 112 23.85 -8.40 -5.41
C LEU A 112 25.15 -9.00 -4.91
N ASP A 113 26.27 -8.31 -5.15
CA ASP A 113 27.55 -8.67 -4.53
C ASP A 113 27.60 -8.07 -3.12
N LEU A 114 27.20 -8.85 -2.13
CA LEU A 114 27.04 -8.38 -0.75
C LEU A 114 28.40 -8.35 -0.03
N PRO A 115 28.79 -7.21 0.57
CA PRO A 115 30.03 -7.12 1.30
C PRO A 115 30.04 -8.04 2.52
N MET A 116 31.23 -8.54 2.88
CA MET A 116 31.42 -9.36 4.08
C MET A 116 30.92 -8.61 5.33
N GLY A 117 29.94 -9.17 6.04
CA GLY A 117 29.30 -8.53 7.19
C GLY A 117 27.85 -8.08 6.97
N PHE A 118 27.33 -8.18 5.74
CA PHE A 118 25.94 -7.83 5.42
C PHE A 118 24.89 -8.54 6.30
N GLY A 119 25.21 -9.73 6.82
CA GLY A 119 24.34 -10.44 7.77
C GLY A 119 23.98 -9.64 9.03
N MET A 120 24.82 -8.70 9.47
CA MET A 120 24.48 -7.79 10.57
C MET A 120 23.45 -6.75 10.17
N LEU A 121 23.54 -6.23 8.93
CA LEU A 121 22.56 -5.28 8.40
C LEU A 121 21.20 -5.93 8.23
N LYS A 122 21.15 -7.18 7.73
CA LYS A 122 19.91 -7.98 7.67
C LYS A 122 19.24 -8.09 9.04
N LYS A 123 20.01 -8.44 10.08
CA LYS A 123 19.48 -8.53 11.46
C LYS A 123 18.99 -7.19 12.00
N PHE A 124 19.69 -6.10 11.70
CA PHE A 124 19.26 -4.76 12.12
C PHE A 124 17.95 -4.37 11.43
N ALA A 125 17.83 -4.61 10.12
CA ALA A 125 16.62 -4.33 9.36
C ALA A 125 15.43 -5.15 9.90
N GLN A 126 15.63 -6.44 10.21
CA GLN A 126 14.60 -7.30 10.80
C GLN A 126 14.27 -6.96 12.26
N TRP A 127 15.20 -6.34 12.99
CA TRP A 127 14.91 -5.82 14.32
C TRP A 127 14.03 -4.55 14.26
N TRP A 128 14.21 -3.73 13.22
CA TRP A 128 13.40 -2.55 12.97
C TRP A 128 12.02 -2.88 12.39
N ASP A 129 11.97 -3.78 11.41
CA ASP A 129 10.75 -4.31 10.80
C ASP A 129 10.74 -5.84 10.98
N PRO A 130 10.04 -6.36 12.00
CA PRO A 130 9.97 -7.79 12.28
C PRO A 130 9.33 -8.62 11.17
N GLY A 131 8.51 -8.01 10.32
CA GLY A 131 7.86 -8.65 9.17
C GLY A 131 8.76 -8.73 7.93
N LEU A 132 9.96 -8.13 7.98
CA LEU A 132 10.84 -8.03 6.83
C LEU A 132 11.53 -9.35 6.47
N GLU A 133 11.14 -9.88 5.32
CA GLU A 133 11.78 -10.99 4.64
C GLU A 133 12.83 -10.46 3.67
N ILE A 134 14.09 -10.90 3.85
CA ILE A 134 15.23 -10.42 3.06
C ILE A 134 15.90 -11.62 2.40
N HIS A 135 15.80 -11.69 1.07
CA HIS A 135 16.32 -12.77 0.24
C HIS A 135 17.27 -12.17 -0.81
N LEU A 136 18.54 -11.96 -0.44
CA LEU A 136 19.49 -11.23 -1.28
C LEU A 136 20.52 -12.09 -2.01
N ASP A 137 20.55 -13.36 -1.68
CA ASP A 137 21.37 -14.40 -2.28
C ASP A 137 20.68 -15.10 -3.48
N GLU A 138 19.46 -14.67 -3.82
CA GLU A 138 18.69 -15.18 -4.95
C GLU A 138 19.10 -14.55 -6.29
N GLU A 139 18.73 -15.19 -7.41
CA GLU A 139 18.94 -14.64 -8.76
C GLU A 139 18.20 -13.31 -8.96
N ARG A 140 17.03 -13.19 -8.32
CA ARG A 140 16.23 -11.98 -8.22
C ARG A 140 16.03 -11.62 -6.75
N PRO A 141 17.00 -10.90 -6.15
CA PRO A 141 16.94 -10.50 -4.76
C PRO A 141 15.69 -9.69 -4.44
N TYR A 142 15.12 -9.89 -3.26
CA TYR A 142 14.05 -9.04 -2.75
C TYR A 142 14.16 -8.78 -1.25
N ALA A 143 13.51 -7.70 -0.83
CA ALA A 143 13.23 -7.41 0.56
C ALA A 143 11.79 -6.92 0.66
N TYR A 144 10.90 -7.76 1.20
CA TYR A 144 9.48 -7.46 1.37
C TYR A 144 9.07 -7.58 2.82
N SER A 145 8.06 -6.82 3.19
CA SER A 145 7.40 -6.93 4.48
C SER A 145 5.90 -6.71 4.30
N PRO A 146 5.06 -7.35 5.13
CA PRO A 146 3.66 -6.99 5.24
C PRO A 146 3.46 -5.49 5.33
N LEU A 147 2.58 -4.97 4.47
CA LEU A 147 2.26 -3.56 4.36
C LEU A 147 1.90 -2.97 5.73
N VAL A 148 1.12 -3.71 6.54
CA VAL A 148 0.71 -3.26 7.88
C VAL A 148 1.87 -3.08 8.87
N VAL A 149 2.97 -3.83 8.71
CA VAL A 149 4.13 -3.77 9.62
C VAL A 149 5.17 -2.75 9.14
N SER A 150 5.29 -2.52 7.83
CA SER A 150 6.22 -1.53 7.28
C SER A 150 5.74 -0.08 7.37
N LEU A 151 4.45 0.17 7.54
CA LEU A 151 3.89 1.53 7.47
C LEU A 151 3.68 2.14 8.85
N ASN A 152 4.13 3.38 9.01
CA ASN A 152 4.01 4.11 10.28
C ASN A 152 2.64 4.79 10.47
N ARG A 153 1.88 5.00 9.38
CA ARG A 153 0.58 5.66 9.43
C ARG A 153 -0.35 5.10 8.36
N LEU A 154 -1.55 4.68 8.78
CA LEU A 154 -2.66 4.36 7.90
C LEU A 154 -3.81 5.33 8.20
N ARG A 155 -4.31 6.00 7.17
CA ARG A 155 -5.51 6.84 7.22
C ARG A 155 -6.56 6.19 6.32
N ILE A 156 -7.72 5.85 6.89
CA ILE A 156 -8.86 5.32 6.14
C ILE A 156 -9.92 6.42 6.10
N ILE A 157 -10.30 6.86 4.90
CA ILE A 157 -11.37 7.84 4.67
C ILE A 157 -12.57 7.10 4.10
N GLY A 158 -13.69 7.17 4.82
CA GLY A 158 -14.96 6.60 4.40
C GLY A 158 -15.86 7.58 3.66
N LEU A 159 -16.87 7.07 2.96
CA LEU A 159 -18.01 7.87 2.53
C LEU A 159 -19.02 7.94 3.69
N ASP A 160 -19.25 9.14 4.23
CA ASP A 160 -20.39 9.35 5.13
C ASP A 160 -21.65 9.54 4.26
N GLU A 161 -22.69 8.73 4.50
CA GLU A 161 -23.96 8.81 3.74
C GLU A 161 -24.83 10.01 4.13
N ASP A 162 -24.49 10.73 5.20
CA ASP A 162 -25.25 11.88 5.68
C ASP A 162 -24.43 13.16 5.48
N GLY A 163 -24.72 13.85 4.38
CA GLY A 163 -24.24 15.21 4.16
C GLY A 163 -24.88 16.15 5.17
N ASP A 164 -24.14 16.53 6.20
CA ASP A 164 -24.19 17.83 6.86
C ASP A 164 -22.92 18.00 7.72
N ASP A 165 -22.24 19.12 7.48
CA ASP A 165 -21.22 19.75 8.34
C ASP A 165 -19.80 19.13 8.41
N ALA A 166 -19.10 19.13 7.27
CA ALA A 166 -17.63 19.28 7.26
C ALA A 166 -17.20 20.10 6.02
N GLU A 167 -17.37 21.42 6.07
CA GLU A 167 -16.64 22.30 5.15
C GLU A 167 -15.16 22.36 5.56
N GLU A 168 -14.31 22.26 4.53
CA GLU A 168 -12.85 22.36 4.51
C GLU A 168 -12.05 21.15 5.01
N ASP A 169 -12.12 20.03 4.28
CA ASP A 169 -10.92 19.24 3.93
C ASP A 169 -11.18 18.39 2.68
N LEU A 170 -10.97 19.00 1.52
CA LEU A 170 -10.66 18.40 0.21
C LEU A 170 -11.22 16.98 -0.08
N ALA A 171 -12.38 16.95 -0.74
CA ALA A 171 -12.72 16.06 -1.87
C ALA A 171 -11.88 14.77 -2.06
N CYS A 172 -11.88 13.88 -1.07
CA CYS A 172 -11.38 12.52 -1.23
C CYS A 172 -12.58 11.58 -1.21
N ASP A 173 -12.98 11.13 -2.40
CA ASP A 173 -13.59 9.80 -2.58
C ASP A 173 -12.84 8.75 -1.73
N PRO A 174 -13.51 7.68 -1.26
CA PRO A 174 -13.01 6.82 -0.20
C PRO A 174 -11.58 6.39 -0.51
N SER A 175 -10.66 6.79 0.36
CA SER A 175 -9.23 6.65 0.15
C SER A 175 -8.56 6.10 1.40
N ALA A 176 -7.77 5.04 1.22
CA ALA A 176 -6.78 4.65 2.21
C ALA A 176 -5.45 5.29 1.82
N GLU A 177 -4.95 6.15 2.69
CA GLU A 177 -3.68 6.84 2.53
C GLU A 177 -2.67 6.25 3.52
N THR A 178 -1.49 5.92 3.02
CA THR A 178 -0.38 5.56 3.89
C THR A 178 0.91 6.26 3.52
N THR A 179 1.71 6.56 4.54
CA THR A 179 2.94 7.34 4.43
C THR A 179 4.03 6.69 5.27
N LEU A 180 5.22 6.55 4.69
CA LEU A 180 6.43 6.25 5.42
C LEU A 180 7.15 7.56 5.74
N PHE A 181 7.39 7.82 7.03
CA PHE A 181 8.31 8.87 7.46
C PHE A 181 9.73 8.32 7.43
N GLN A 182 10.64 9.02 6.74
CA GLN A 182 12.09 8.80 6.82
C GLN A 182 12.75 10.05 7.39
#